data_AF-A0A529UCL7-F1
#
_entry.id   AF-A0A529UCL7-F1
#
_cell.length_a   1.000
_cell.length_b   1.000
_cell.length_c   1.000
_cell.angle_alpha   90.00
_cell.angle_beta   90.00
_cell.angle_gamma   90.00
#
_symmetry.space_group_name_H-M   'P 1'
#
loop_
_entity.id
_entity.type
_entity.pdbx_description
1 polymer ?
#
loop_
_entity_poly.entity_id
_entity_poly.type
_entity_poly.pdbx_seq_one_letter_code
_entity_poly.pdbx_strand_id
1 'polypeptide(L)' 'MTRPLFPCQCCGSLAVSKPGNYEICQECGWEDDPVQAADPDYAGGANELSLNQYRDRISN' A
#
# COMPACT_ATOMS: atom_id res chain seq x y z
N MET A 1 21.54 8.90 -9.78
CA MET A 1 20.85 9.54 -8.65
C MET A 1 19.61 8.72 -8.37
N THR A 2 19.55 8.01 -7.24
CA THR A 2 18.37 7.22 -6.87
C THR A 2 17.28 8.17 -6.40
N ARG A 3 16.10 8.06 -7.00
CA ARG A 3 14.92 8.84 -6.62
C ARG A 3 14.50 8.43 -5.20
N PRO A 4 14.12 9.37 -4.31
CA PRO A 4 13.70 9.00 -2.96
C PRO A 4 12.44 8.13 -3.01
N LEU A 5 12.43 7.10 -2.18
CA LEU A 5 11.26 6.25 -1.95
C LEU A 5 10.51 6.74 -0.71
N PHE A 6 9.21 6.50 -0.71
CA PHE A 6 8.26 6.81 0.35
C PHE A 6 7.78 5.51 1.01
N PRO A 7 7.35 5.58 2.28
CA PRO A 7 6.86 4.41 3.00
C PRO A 7 5.55 3.91 2.40
N CYS A 8 5.47 2.61 2.15
CA CYS A 8 4.23 1.93 1.83
C CYS A 8 3.24 2.09 3.00
N GLN A 9 2.00 2.48 2.70
CA GLN A 9 0.98 2.61 3.73
C GLN A 9 0.63 1.27 4.39
N CYS A 10 0.87 0.14 3.72
CA CYS A 10 0.62 -1.18 4.31
C CYS A 10 1.71 -1.60 5.29
N CYS A 11 2.94 -1.84 4.82
CA CYS A 11 4.02 -2.43 5.62
C CYS A 11 5.04 -1.43 6.19
N GLY A 12 4.99 -0.17 5.78
CA GLY A 12 5.94 0.87 6.22
C GLY A 12 7.31 0.87 5.50
N SER A 13 7.62 -0.16 4.69
CA SER A 13 8.88 -0.19 3.92
C SER A 13 8.96 0.94 2.88
N LEU A 14 10.15 1.51 2.69
CA LEU A 14 10.41 2.50 1.64
C LEU A 14 10.40 1.83 0.26
N ALA A 15 9.23 1.78 -0.38
CA ALA A 15 9.00 0.94 -1.56
C ALA A 15 8.28 1.65 -2.72
N VAL A 16 7.66 2.82 -2.48
CA VAL A 16 6.89 3.53 -3.51
C VAL A 16 7.57 4.84 -3.86
N SER A 17 7.56 5.20 -5.14
CA SER A 17 8.33 6.33 -5.66
C SER A 17 7.55 7.64 -5.64
N LYS A 18 6.25 7.57 -5.38
CA LYS A 18 5.35 8.68 -5.05
C LYS A 18 4.08 8.11 -4.36
N PRO A 19 3.59 8.70 -3.26
CA PRO A 19 2.35 8.26 -2.62
C PRO A 19 1.12 8.45 -3.52
N GLY A 20 0.18 7.50 -3.46
CA GLY A 20 -1.07 7.50 -4.22
C GLY A 20 -0.87 7.32 -5.73
N ASN A 21 0.23 6.69 -6.14
CA ASN A 21 0.58 6.50 -7.56
C ASN A 21 0.30 5.08 -8.07
N TYR A 22 -0.51 4.30 -7.34
CA TYR A 22 -0.90 2.93 -7.72
C TYR A 22 0.31 2.00 -7.94
N GLU A 23 1.41 2.26 -7.23
CA GLU A 23 2.59 1.42 -7.30
C GLU A 23 2.42 0.21 -6.38
N ILE A 24 2.75 -0.97 -6.89
CA ILE A 24 2.75 -2.20 -6.08
C ILE A 24 4.03 -2.23 -5.24
N CYS A 25 3.86 -2.24 -3.92
CA CYS A 25 4.94 -2.41 -2.97
C CYS A 25 5.66 -3.74 -3.21
N GLN A 26 6.94 -3.69 -3.57
CA GLN A 26 7.74 -4.90 -3.83
C GLN A 26 8.01 -5.72 -2.54
N GLU A 27 7.80 -5.13 -1.36
CA GLU A 27 8.06 -5.78 -0.07
C GLU A 27 6.84 -6.55 0.46
N CYS A 28 5.63 -6.02 0.28
CA CYS A 28 4.41 -6.65 0.81
C CYS A 28 3.35 -6.98 -0.23
N GLY A 29 3.46 -6.50 -1.48
CA GLY A 29 2.51 -6.76 -2.56
C GLY A 29 1.26 -5.89 -2.57
N TRP A 30 1.09 -4.98 -1.60
CA TRP A 30 -0.03 -4.02 -1.58
C TRP A 30 0.15 -2.93 -2.65
N GLU A 31 -0.91 -2.60 -3.40
CA GLU A 31 -0.93 -1.47 -4.33
C GLU A 31 -1.25 -0.16 -3.61
N ASP A 32 -0.45 0.87 -3.83
CA ASP A 32 -0.57 2.21 -3.24
C ASP A 32 -1.74 3.03 -3.82
N ASP A 33 -2.94 2.49 -3.61
CA ASP A 33 -4.22 3.07 -4.00
C ASP A 33 -4.61 4.22 -3.04
N PRO A 34 -4.78 5.46 -3.53
CA PRO A 34 -5.08 6.60 -2.69
C PRO A 34 -6.49 6.57 -2.07
N VAL A 35 -7.44 5.84 -2.67
CA VAL A 35 -8.80 5.71 -2.12
C VAL A 35 -8.77 4.81 -0.90
N GLN A 36 -8.16 3.63 -1.01
CA GLN A 36 -7.97 2.68 0.10
C GLN A 36 -6.98 3.18 1.14
N ALA A 37 -6.03 4.05 0.78
CA ALA A 37 -5.20 4.75 1.75
C ALA A 37 -5.99 5.79 2.57
N ALA A 38 -6.95 6.48 1.94
CA ALA A 38 -7.80 7.48 2.59
C ALA A 38 -8.96 6.85 3.40
N ASP A 39 -9.47 5.70 2.95
CA ASP A 39 -10.47 4.87 3.63
C ASP A 39 -9.92 3.43 3.83
N PRO A 40 -9.18 3.18 4.93
CA PRO A 40 -8.49 1.90 5.17
C PRO A 40 -9.39 0.67 5.32
N ASP A 41 -10.70 0.86 5.47
CA ASP A 41 -11.69 -0.22 5.56
C ASP A 41 -12.42 -0.44 4.22
N TYR A 42 -12.18 0.39 3.21
CA TYR A 42 -12.71 0.19 1.86
C TYR A 42 -12.02 -1.00 1.16
N ALA A 43 -12.79 -2.04 0.88
CA ALA A 43 -12.36 -3.24 0.16
C ALA A 43 -12.96 -3.28 -1.26
N GLY A 44 -12.40 -4.13 -2.14
CA GLY A 44 -12.90 -4.34 -3.50
C GLY A 44 -12.57 -3.22 -4.49
N GLY A 45 -11.54 -2.42 -4.21
CA GLY A 45 -10.99 -1.40 -5.10
C GLY A 45 -9.86 -1.97 -5.97
N ALA A 46 -8.77 -1.21 -6.09
CA ALA A 46 -7.56 -1.71 -6.75
C ALA A 46 -6.96 -2.93 -6.02
N ASN A 47 -7.08 -2.96 -4.68
CA ASN A 47 -6.82 -4.14 -3.87
C ASN A 47 -8.14 -4.83 -3.49
N GLU A 48 -8.16 -6.16 -3.56
CA GLU A 48 -9.31 -6.99 -3.17
C GLU A 48 -9.66 -6.82 -1.69
N LEU A 49 -8.66 -6.93 -0.82
CA LEU A 49 -8.78 -6.64 0.61
C LEU A 49 -8.70 -5.13 0.86
N SER A 50 -9.23 -4.65 1.99
CA SER A 50 -8.95 -3.30 2.49
C SER A 50 -7.52 -3.19 3.05
N LEU A 51 -7.04 -1.96 3.27
CA LEU A 51 -5.70 -1.73 3.81
C LEU A 51 -5.53 -2.38 5.18
N ASN A 52 -6.53 -2.29 6.04
CA ASN A 52 -6.51 -2.92 7.36
C ASN A 52 -6.58 -4.45 7.26
N GLN A 53 -7.45 -5.01 6.41
CA GLN A 53 -7.54 -6.45 6.19
C GLN A 53 -6.21 -7.04 5.68
N TYR A 54 -5.51 -6.33 4.80
CA TYR A 54 -4.22 -6.80 4.28
C TYR A 54 -3.10 -6.67 5.31
N ARG A 55 -3.07 -5.60 6.11
CA ARG A 55 -2.15 -5.46 7.25
C ARG A 55 -2.31 -6.64 8.23
N ASP A 56 -3.54 -7.01 8.55
CA ASP A 56 -3.82 -8.15 9.41
C ASP A 56 -3.34 -9.46 8.77
N ARG A 57 -3.57 -9.65 7.47
CA ARG A 57 -3.15 -10.83 6.71
C ARG A 57 -1.63 -11.04 6.72
N ILE A 58 -0.84 -9.97 6.61
CA ILE A 58 0.64 -10.07 6.55
C ILE A 58 1.31 -10.03 7.92
N SER A 59 0.57 -9.73 8.98
CA SER A 59 1.07 -9.72 10.37
C SER A 59 0.96 -11.08 11.06
N ASN A 60 0.40 -12.08 10.38
CA ASN A 60 0.18 -13.45 10.85
C ASN A 60 0.89 -14.46 9.93
#